data_AF-A0A097AT97-F1
#
_entry.id   AF-A0A097AT97-F1
#
_cell.length_a   1.000
_cell.length_b   1.000
_cell.length_c   1.000
_cell.angle_alpha   90.00
_cell.angle_beta   90.00
_cell.angle_gamma   90.00
#
_symmetry.space_group_name_H-M   'P 1'
#
loop_
_entity.id
_entity.type
_entity.pdbx_description
1 polymer ?
#
loop_
_entity_poly.entity_id
_entity_poly.type
_entity_poly.pdbx_seq_one_letter_code
_entity_poly.pdbx_strand_id
1 'polypeptide(L)'
;MEVTEGLLIEDVESVINKMNTLASLGVYFLIDDVGTGYSLFTYIKQLLIYELKIDKSFVQDVIDDPNNAAIVKAILLWQSILNSKW
;
A
#
# COMPACT_ATOMS: atom_id res chain seq x y z
N MET A 1 -10.31 -0.93 7.67
CA MET A 1 -10.34 0.53 7.46
C MET A 1 -9.51 0.84 6.24
N GLU A 2 -9.97 1.77 5.39
CA GLU A 2 -9.27 2.17 4.15
C GLU A 2 -8.52 3.49 4.37
N VAL A 3 -7.31 3.56 3.84
CA VAL A 3 -6.39 4.71 3.97
C VAL A 3 -5.80 4.99 2.59
N THR A 4 -5.79 6.25 2.16
CA THR A 4 -5.20 6.66 0.87
C THR A 4 -3.72 6.98 1.00
N GLU A 5 -2.97 6.82 -0.10
CA GLU A 5 -1.55 7.18 -0.16
C GLU A 5 -1.28 8.65 0.24
N GLY A 6 -2.11 9.58 -0.24
CA GLY A 6 -1.94 11.01 0.06
C GLY A 6 -1.98 11.32 1.56
N LEU A 7 -2.90 10.69 2.31
CA LEU A 7 -3.01 10.89 3.75
C LEU A 7 -1.78 10.36 4.51
N LEU A 8 -1.15 9.31 4.00
CA LEU A 8 0.03 8.71 4.62
C LEU A 8 1.25 9.61 4.49
N ILE A 9 1.46 10.23 3.33
CA ILE A 9 2.70 10.98 3.01
C ILE A 9 2.80 12.29 3.80
N GLU A 10 1.68 12.91 4.18
CA GLU A 10 1.70 14.17 4.93
C GLU A 10 2.26 14.02 6.36
N ASP A 11 1.99 12.89 7.03
CA ASP A 11 2.44 12.65 8.42
C ASP A 11 2.58 11.14 8.71
N VAL A 12 3.54 10.50 8.03
CA VAL A 12 3.78 9.04 8.09
C VAL A 12 3.91 8.51 9.52
N GLU A 13 4.69 9.17 10.39
CA GLU A 13 4.97 8.66 11.74
C GLU A 13 3.72 8.68 12.62
N SER A 14 2.94 9.77 12.56
CA SER A 14 1.67 9.89 13.28
C SER A 14 0.66 8.85 12.81
N VAL A 15 0.58 8.62 11.49
CA VAL A 15 -0.33 7.62 10.93
C VAL A 15 0.08 6.21 11.35
N ILE A 16 1.38 5.86 11.29
CA ILE A 16 1.89 4.57 11.78
C ILE A 16 1.53 4.35 13.25
N ASN A 17 1.71 5.36 14.11
CA ASN A 17 1.38 5.26 15.54
C ASN A 17 -0.12 5.01 15.79
N LYS A 18 -0.98 5.70 15.03
CA LYS A 18 -2.44 5.49 15.09
C LYS A 18 -2.84 4.11 14.57
N MET A 19 -2.24 3.67 13.46
CA MET A 19 -2.47 2.34 12.90
C MET A 19 -2.05 1.25 13.88
N ASN A 20 -0.90 1.38 14.55
CA ASN A 20 -0.46 0.43 15.59
C ASN A 20 -1.46 0.34 16.74
N THR A 21 -2.00 1.47 17.19
CA THR A 21 -2.98 1.53 18.28
C THR A 21 -4.30 0.87 17.88
N LEU A 22 -4.76 1.07 16.64
CA LEU A 22 -5.99 0.47 16.14
C LEU A 22 -5.82 -1.02 15.81
N ALA A 23 -4.66 -1.41 15.30
CA ALA A 23 -4.33 -2.80 15.03
C ALA A 23 -4.28 -3.64 16.32
N SER A 24 -3.83 -3.09 17.45
CA SER A 24 -3.88 -3.77 18.74
C SER A 24 -5.31 -4.02 19.24
N LEU A 25 -6.29 -3.29 18.69
CA LEU A 25 -7.73 -3.49 18.92
C LEU A 25 -8.37 -4.43 17.88
N GLY A 26 -7.58 -5.04 17.00
CA GLY A 26 -8.06 -5.97 15.96
C GLY A 26 -8.56 -5.27 14.69
N VAL A 27 -8.24 -4.00 14.47
CA VAL A 27 -8.59 -3.28 13.24
C VAL A 27 -7.56 -3.57 12.15
N TYR A 28 -8.05 -4.03 11.00
CA TYR A 28 -7.21 -4.28 9.82
C TYR A 28 -7.24 -3.10 8.85
N PHE A 29 -6.11 -2.85 8.21
CA PHE A 29 -5.92 -1.72 7.31
C PHE A 29 -5.72 -2.18 5.87
N LEU A 30 -6.39 -1.46 4.98
CA LEU A 30 -6.29 -1.53 3.54
C LEU A 30 -5.72 -0.20 3.06
N ILE A 31 -4.75 -0.23 2.15
CA ILE A 31 -4.29 0.98 1.46
C ILE A 31 -4.87 1.03 0.05
N ASP A 32 -5.43 2.19 -0.30
CA ASP A 32 -5.99 2.49 -1.62
C ASP A 32 -5.12 3.49 -2.41
N ASP A 33 -5.30 3.48 -3.73
CA ASP A 33 -4.62 4.35 -4.71
C ASP A 33 -3.08 4.29 -4.71
N VAL A 34 -2.51 3.11 -4.41
CA VAL A 34 -1.06 2.93 -4.38
C VAL A 34 -0.47 3.05 -5.78
N GLY A 35 0.48 3.97 -5.93
CA GLY A 35 1.23 4.21 -7.18
C GLY A 35 1.08 5.64 -7.69
N THR A 36 0.09 6.40 -7.22
CA THR A 36 -0.08 7.82 -7.60
C THR A 36 1.05 8.72 -7.07
N GLY A 37 1.77 8.26 -6.03
CA GLY A 37 3.02 8.83 -5.55
C GLY A 37 4.12 7.76 -5.43
N TYR A 38 5.39 8.15 -5.61
CA TYR A 38 6.52 7.21 -5.47
C TYR A 38 6.90 6.91 -4.01
N SER A 39 6.15 7.41 -3.04
CA SER A 39 6.65 7.60 -1.67
C SER A 39 6.29 6.46 -0.70
N LEU A 40 5.26 5.67 -0.99
CA LEU A 40 4.72 4.68 -0.06
C LEU A 40 5.59 3.42 0.09
N PHE A 41 6.32 3.02 -0.96
CA PHE A 41 7.22 1.85 -0.94
C PHE A 41 8.34 1.96 0.09
N THR A 42 8.78 3.16 0.42
CA THR A 42 9.82 3.39 1.44
C THR A 42 9.34 2.98 2.84
N TYR A 43 8.05 3.17 3.11
CA TYR A 43 7.46 2.96 4.44
C TYR A 43 6.60 1.69 4.53
N ILE A 44 6.38 1.00 3.41
CA ILE A 44 5.49 -0.16 3.31
C ILE A 44 5.82 -1.29 4.31
N LYS A 45 7.09 -1.45 4.71
CA LYS A 45 7.51 -2.42 5.74
C LYS A 45 7.05 -2.07 7.16
N GLN A 46 6.85 -0.79 7.43
CA GLN A 46 6.48 -0.26 8.74
C GLN A 46 4.96 -0.15 8.90
N LEU A 47 4.22 -0.20 7.80
CA LEU A 47 2.77 -0.14 7.80
C LEU A 47 2.20 -1.53 8.12
N LEU A 48 1.31 -1.60 9.12
CA LEU A 48 0.55 -2.81 9.47
C LEU A 48 -0.63 -3.00 8.50
N ILE A 49 -0.31 -3.35 7.26
CA ILE A 49 -1.27 -3.45 6.17
C ILE A 49 -1.64 -4.90 5.88
N TYR A 50 -2.91 -5.13 5.63
CA TYR A 50 -3.46 -6.44 5.29
C TYR A 50 -3.64 -6.61 3.79
N GLU A 51 -4.01 -5.53 3.11
CA GLU A 51 -4.30 -5.58 1.69
C GLU A 51 -3.89 -4.25 1.03
N LEU A 52 -3.53 -4.34 -0.25
CA LEU A 52 -3.10 -3.25 -1.10
C LEU A 52 -3.97 -3.25 -2.36
N LYS A 53 -4.56 -2.11 -2.70
CA LYS A 53 -5.21 -1.89 -3.99
C LYS A 53 -4.31 -1.06 -4.90
N ILE A 54 -4.15 -1.53 -6.13
CA ILE A 54 -3.43 -0.82 -7.18
C ILE A 54 -4.43 0.13 -7.85
N ASP A 55 -4.03 1.39 -8.05
CA ASP A 55 -4.87 2.32 -8.79
C ASP A 55 -5.11 1.82 -10.23
N LYS A 56 -6.31 2.09 -10.75
CA LYS A 56 -6.75 1.60 -12.05
C LYS A 56 -5.89 2.12 -13.20
N SER A 57 -5.32 3.33 -13.11
CA SER A 57 -4.48 3.90 -14.16
C SER A 57 -3.25 3.02 -14.44
N PHE A 58 -2.60 2.51 -13.39
CA PHE A 58 -1.45 1.62 -13.49
C PHE A 58 -1.75 0.31 -14.22
N VAL A 59 -2.96 -0.23 -14.02
CA VAL A 59 -3.40 -1.46 -14.68
C VAL A 59 -3.74 -1.20 -16.15
N GLN A 60 -4.33 -0.03 -16.46
CA GLN A 60 -4.66 0.35 -17.83
C GLN A 60 -3.41 0.57 -18.68
N ASP A 61 -2.40 1.22 -18.12
CA ASP A 61 -1.17 1.57 -18.84
C ASP A 61 -0.11 0.45 -18.80
N VAL A 62 -0.41 -0.69 -18.17
CA VAL A 62 0.55 -1.79 -17.94
C VAL A 62 1.05 -2.45 -19.24
N ILE A 63 0.25 -2.36 -20.31
CA ILE A 63 0.55 -2.94 -21.63
C ILE A 63 1.54 -2.04 -22.38
N ASP A 64 1.41 -0.72 -22.22
CA ASP A 64 2.12 0.28 -23.00
C ASP A 64 3.33 0.88 -22.26
N ASP A 65 3.37 0.76 -20.93
CA ASP A 65 4.48 1.23 -20.08
C ASP A 65 5.15 0.09 -19.28
N PRO A 66 6.36 -0.36 -19.70
CA PRO A 66 7.15 -1.34 -18.98
C PRO A 66 7.47 -0.97 -17.52
N ASN A 67 7.53 0.33 -17.19
CA ASN A 67 7.74 0.78 -15.81
C ASN A 67 6.50 0.51 -14.95
N ASN A 68 5.30 0.82 -15.46
CA ASN A 68 4.05 0.50 -14.78
C ASN A 68 3.91 -1.02 -14.61
N ALA A 69 4.30 -1.81 -15.61
CA ALA A 69 4.34 -3.28 -15.50
C ALA A 69 5.28 -3.78 -14.39
N ALA A 70 6.43 -3.14 -14.20
CA ALA A 70 7.35 -3.47 -13.12
C ALA A 70 6.77 -3.12 -11.74
N ILE A 71 6.11 -1.97 -11.61
CA ILE A 71 5.46 -1.53 -10.37
C ILE A 71 4.31 -2.46 -9.99
N VAL A 72 3.42 -2.78 -10.94
CA VAL A 72 2.31 -3.71 -10.73
C VAL A 72 2.82 -5.09 -10.29
N LYS A 73 3.87 -5.61 -10.94
CA LYS A 73 4.50 -6.88 -10.53
C LYS A 73 5.07 -6.82 -9.11
N ALA A 74 5.71 -5.70 -8.74
CA ALA A 74 6.21 -5.53 -7.38
C ALA A 74 5.06 -5.55 -6.36
N ILE A 75 3.98 -4.82 -6.60
CA ILE A 75 2.82 -4.77 -5.69
C ILE A 75 2.18 -6.17 -5.54
N LEU A 76 1.98 -6.89 -6.65
CA LEU A 76 1.44 -8.26 -6.61
C LEU A 76 2.33 -9.22 -5.81
N LEU A 77 3.65 -9.16 -5.99
CA LEU A 77 4.59 -9.96 -5.21
C LEU A 77 4.48 -9.64 -3.71
N TRP A 78 4.41 -8.35 -3.36
CA TRP A 78 4.25 -7.91 -1.97
C TRP A 78 2.95 -8.39 -1.34
N GLN A 79 1.84 -8.31 -2.07
CA GLN A 79 0.55 -8.80 -1.61
C GLN A 79 0.58 -10.31 -1.33
N SER A 80 1.28 -11.08 -2.17
CA SER A 80 1.47 -12.52 -1.93
C SER A 80 2.24 -12.81 -0.64
N ILE A 81 3.23 -11.97 -0.30
CA ILE A 81 4.01 -12.10 0.94
C ILE A 81 3.15 -11.73 2.16
N LEU A 82 2.35 -10.68 2.07
CA LEU A 82 1.44 -10.27 3.15
C LEU A 82 0.41 -11.34 3.46
N ASN A 83 -0.22 -11.94 2.44
CA ASN A 83 -1.19 -13.02 2.60
C ASN A 83 -0.58 -14.31 3.16
N SER A 84 0.74 -14.52 3.02
CA SER A 84 1.42 -15.70 3.58
C SER A 84 1.74 -15.60 5.08
N LYS A 85 1.64 -14.41 5.67
CA LYS A 85 1.97 -14.15 7.08
C LYS A 85 0.80 -14.39 8.04
N TRP A 86 -0.37 -14.76 7.53
CA TRP A 86 -1.60 -14.95 8.29
C TRP A 86 -2.30 -16.25 7.88
#